data_AF-A0A8X6QJT9-F1
#
_entry.id   AF-A0A8X6QJT9-F1
#
_cell.length_a   1.000
_cell.length_b   1.000
_cell.length_c   1.000
_cell.angle_alpha   90.00
_cell.angle_beta   90.00
_cell.angle_gamma   90.00
#
_symmetry.space_group_name_H-M   'P 1'
#
loop_
_entity.id
_entity.type
_entity.pdbx_description
1 polymer ?
#
loop_
_entity_poly.entity_id
_entity_poly.type
_entity_poly.pdbx_seq_one_letter_code
_entity_poly.pdbx_strand_id
1 'polypeptide(L)'
;MMRKDNPADLASRGVNPEGLANSALWWHGPSFLCMIKNHWPQQNQTELSVDEKVLSELKPKSPFNTTTVTTNDIFNALFETVSTLSEIVNIISYCFRFLF
;
A
#
# COMPACT_ATOMS: atom_id res chain seq x y z
N MET A 1 -11.99 -0.56 17.62
CA MET A 1 -10.96 0.51 17.57
C MET A 1 -10.47 0.72 16.13
N MET A 2 -11.36 0.95 15.14
CA MET A 2 -10.96 0.90 13.72
C MET A 2 -11.25 2.17 12.91
N ARG A 3 -12.17 3.05 13.33
CA ARG A 3 -12.53 4.23 12.52
C ARG A 3 -11.64 5.45 12.76
N LYS A 4 -11.26 5.73 14.01
CA LYS A 4 -10.50 6.94 14.37
C LYS A 4 -9.02 6.86 13.99
N ASP A 5 -8.51 5.66 13.78
CA ASP A 5 -7.10 5.43 13.43
C ASP A 5 -6.90 5.25 11.92
N ASN A 6 -7.97 5.33 11.11
CA ASN A 6 -7.85 5.25 9.66
C ASN A 6 -7.53 6.65 9.10
N PRO A 7 -6.32 6.89 8.56
CA PRO A 7 -5.98 8.19 7.97
C PRO A 7 -6.95 8.60 6.85
N ALA A 8 -7.44 7.65 6.05
CA ALA A 8 -8.40 7.91 4.97
C ALA A 8 -9.76 8.42 5.44
N ASP A 9 -10.12 8.23 6.71
CA ASP A 9 -11.35 8.77 7.30
C ASP A 9 -11.34 10.30 7.29
N LEU A 10 -10.17 10.93 7.44
CA LEU A 10 -10.04 12.39 7.45
C LEU A 10 -10.40 13.01 6.10
N ALA A 11 -9.83 12.48 5.02
CA ALA A 11 -10.10 12.96 3.67
C ALA A 11 -11.55 12.65 3.25
N SER A 12 -12.04 11.44 3.53
CA SER A 12 -13.39 11.02 3.12
C SER A 12 -14.52 11.74 3.87
N ARG A 13 -14.26 12.27 5.08
CA ARG A 13 -15.23 13.06 5.86
C ARG A 13 -15.18 14.56 5.57
N GLY A 14 -14.33 15.00 4.64
CA GLY A 14 -14.27 16.39 4.20
C GLY A 14 -13.49 17.31 5.16
N VAL A 15 -12.41 16.81 5.77
CA VAL A 15 -11.46 17.69 6.48
C VAL A 15 -10.91 18.72 5.50
N ASN A 16 -10.85 19.98 5.93
CA ASN A 16 -10.33 21.06 5.10
C ASN A 16 -8.82 20.87 4.81
N PRO A 17 -8.29 21.46 3.73
CA PRO A 17 -6.89 21.25 3.34
C PRO A 17 -5.87 21.61 4.43
N GLU A 18 -6.13 22.67 5.20
CA GLU A 18 -5.26 23.10 6.29
C GLU A 18 -5.25 22.11 7.47
N GLY A 19 -6.41 21.56 7.83
CA GLY A 19 -6.53 20.52 8.86
C GLY A 19 -5.91 19.21 8.42
N LEU A 20 -5.96 18.90 7.12
CA LEU A 20 -5.28 17.73 6.57
C LEU A 20 -3.77 17.91 6.56
N ALA A 21 -3.28 19.10 6.17
CA ALA A 21 -1.86 19.44 6.15
C ALA A 21 -1.23 19.32 7.55
N ASN A 22 -1.97 19.67 8.60
CA ASN A 22 -1.53 19.56 9.99
C ASN A 22 -1.84 18.20 10.66
N SER A 23 -2.38 17.23 9.92
CA SER A 23 -2.78 15.94 10.51
C SER A 23 -1.61 14.97 10.61
N ALA A 24 -1.12 14.75 11.83
CA ALA A 24 -0.14 13.70 12.11
C ALA A 24 -0.68 12.31 11.74
N LEU A 25 -1.97 12.04 11.94
CA LEU A 25 -2.58 10.77 11.56
C LEU A 25 -2.51 10.54 10.05
N TRP A 26 -2.72 11.57 9.22
CA TRP A 26 -2.64 11.46 7.76
C TRP A 26 -1.21 11.18 7.28
N TRP A 27 -0.24 11.93 7.81
CA TRP A 27 1.14 11.87 7.35
C TRP A 27 1.96 10.73 7.96
N HIS A 28 1.68 10.35 9.21
CA HIS A 28 2.45 9.35 9.96
C HIS A 28 1.66 8.07 10.24
N GLY A 29 0.34 8.07 10.01
CA GLY A 29 -0.52 6.96 10.33
C GLY A 29 -0.81 6.81 11.84
N PRO A 30 -1.44 5.70 12.24
CA PRO A 30 -1.66 5.37 13.63
C PRO A 30 -0.36 5.22 14.43
N SER A 31 -0.36 5.70 15.67
CA SER A 31 0.80 5.63 16.57
C SER A 31 1.30 4.20 16.83
N PHE A 32 0.42 3.19 16.82
CA PHE A 32 0.80 1.80 17.04
C PHE A 32 1.74 1.25 15.96
N LEU A 33 1.74 1.82 14.74
CA LEU A 33 2.64 1.37 13.67
C LEU A 33 4.10 1.60 14.02
N CYS A 34 4.40 2.61 14.83
CA CYS A 34 5.75 2.91 15.31
C CYS A 34 6.13 2.08 16.56
N MET A 35 5.18 1.34 17.15
CA MET A 35 5.41 0.51 18.33
C MET A 35 5.76 -0.92 17.94
N ILE A 36 6.31 -1.71 18.88
CA ILE A 36 6.54 -3.13 18.66
C ILE A 36 5.21 -3.84 18.34
N LYS A 37 5.28 -4.93 17.56
CA LYS A 37 4.10 -5.68 17.08
C LYS A 37 3.11 -6.09 18.18
N ASN A 38 3.56 -6.27 19.41
CA ASN A 38 2.67 -6.61 20.54
C ASN A 38 1.67 -5.50 20.90
N HIS A 39 1.94 -4.26 20.50
CA HIS A 39 1.02 -3.12 20.69
C HIS A 39 0.10 -2.90 19.51
N TRP A 40 0.25 -3.68 18.44
CA TRP A 40 -0.65 -3.59 17.31
C TRP A 40 -2.01 -4.14 17.73
N PRO A 41 -3.12 -3.60 17.19
CA PRO A 41 -4.43 -4.17 17.43
C PRO A 41 -4.36 -5.64 17.01
N GLN A 42 -4.65 -6.54 17.97
CA GLN A 42 -4.78 -7.94 17.65
C GLN A 42 -5.90 -8.04 16.63
N GLN A 43 -5.58 -8.55 15.45
CA GLN A 43 -6.60 -9.00 14.54
C GLN A 43 -7.28 -10.14 15.29
N ASN A 44 -8.46 -9.86 15.84
CA ASN A 44 -9.30 -10.91 16.37
C ASN A 44 -9.41 -11.90 15.21
N GLN A 45 -8.76 -13.05 15.34
CA GLN A 45 -9.21 -14.26 14.68
C GLN A 45 -10.53 -14.58 15.37
N THR A 46 -11.54 -13.72 15.20
CA THR A 46 -12.89 -14.22 15.13
C THR A 46 -12.75 -15.25 14.03
N GLU A 47 -12.87 -16.52 14.40
CA GLU A 47 -13.31 -17.52 13.46
C GLU A 47 -14.51 -16.88 12.80
N LEU A 48 -14.28 -16.27 11.64
CA LEU A 48 -15.35 -15.81 10.81
C LEU A 48 -16.07 -17.13 10.59
N SER A 49 -17.27 -17.29 11.17
CA SER A 49 -18.22 -18.25 10.67
C SER A 49 -18.54 -17.73 9.27
N VAL A 50 -17.62 -17.97 8.34
CA VAL A 50 -17.77 -17.55 6.97
C VAL A 50 -18.89 -18.44 6.48
N ASP A 51 -20.07 -17.86 6.29
CA ASP A 51 -21.16 -18.55 5.61
C ASP A 51 -20.56 -19.19 4.35
N GLU A 52 -20.78 -20.49 4.17
CA GLU A 52 -20.21 -21.27 3.07
C GLU A 52 -20.48 -20.63 1.70
N LYS A 53 -21.58 -19.88 1.61
CA LYS A 53 -21.98 -19.08 0.46
C LYS A 53 -21.05 -17.90 0.15
N VAL A 54 -20.44 -17.28 1.16
CA VAL A 54 -19.42 -16.23 0.99
C VAL A 54 -18.09 -16.85 0.54
N LEU A 55 -17.76 -18.06 0.99
CA LEU A 55 -16.57 -18.79 0.52
C LEU A 55 -16.66 -19.16 -0.97
N SER A 56 -17.85 -19.50 -1.47
CA SER A 56 -18.03 -19.87 -2.88
C SER A 56 -17.95 -18.68 -3.84
N GLU A 57 -18.18 -17.45 -3.36
CA GLU A 57 -18.07 -16.21 -4.14
C GLU A 57 -16.67 -15.57 -4.07
N LEU A 58 -15.86 -15.95 -3.07
CA LEU A 58 -14.45 -15.59 -3.05
C LEU A 58 -13.75 -16.33 -4.19
N LYS A 59 -13.29 -15.56 -5.19
CA LYS A 59 -12.35 -16.06 -6.20
C LYS A 59 -11.27 -16.86 -5.46
N PRO A 60 -10.97 -18.11 -5.85
CA PRO A 60 -9.99 -18.92 -5.15
C PRO A 60 -8.76 -18.06 -4.92
N LYS A 61 -8.30 -17.99 -3.66
CA LYS A 61 -7.07 -17.30 -3.32
C LYS A 61 -5.99 -17.94 -4.17
N SER A 62 -5.72 -17.34 -5.34
CA SER A 62 -4.52 -17.61 -6.10
C SER A 62 -3.43 -17.50 -5.06
N PRO A 63 -2.57 -18.52 -4.90
CA PRO A 63 -1.49 -18.42 -3.96
C PRO A 63 -0.74 -17.15 -4.36
N PHE A 64 -0.90 -16.11 -3.55
CA PHE A 64 -0.14 -14.89 -3.69
C PHE A 64 1.23 -15.29 -3.18
N ASN A 65 1.98 -15.93 -4.07
CA ASN A 65 3.37 -16.20 -3.87
C ASN A 65 4.00 -14.82 -3.77
N THR A 66 4.18 -14.31 -2.56
CA THR A 66 5.18 -13.29 -2.30
C THR A 66 6.52 -13.99 -2.53
N THR A 67 6.85 -14.22 -3.80
CA THR A 67 8.22 -14.50 -4.19
C THR A 67 8.95 -13.21 -3.86
N THR A 68 9.83 -13.26 -2.87
CA THR A 68 10.87 -12.23 -2.75
C THR A 68 11.62 -12.25 -4.07
N VAL A 69 11.30 -11.32 -4.96
CA VAL A 69 11.98 -11.17 -6.26
C VAL A 69 13.37 -10.63 -5.96
N THR A 70 14.29 -11.52 -5.63
CA THR A 70 15.72 -11.23 -5.64
C THR A 70 16.22 -11.49 -7.05
N THR A 71 15.93 -10.59 -7.97
CA THR A 71 16.52 -10.61 -9.31
C THR A 71 16.70 -9.18 -9.75
N ASN A 72 17.93 -8.80 -10.13
CA ASN A 72 18.31 -7.55 -10.81
C ASN A 72 17.11 -6.77 -11.36
N ASP A 73 16.54 -5.92 -10.52
CA ASP A 73 15.35 -5.17 -10.88
C ASP A 73 15.82 -3.95 -11.66
N ILE A 74 15.58 -4.01 -12.97
CA ILE A 74 15.95 -2.94 -13.90
C ILE A 74 15.35 -1.62 -13.45
N PHE A 75 14.18 -1.62 -12.81
CA PHE A 75 13.58 -0.40 -12.26
C PHE A 75 14.39 0.14 -11.10
N ASN A 76 14.83 -0.69 -10.15
CA ASN A 76 15.69 -0.23 -9.05
C ASN A 76 17.02 0.33 -9.58
N ALA A 77 17.66 -0.35 -10.55
CA ALA A 77 18.85 0.19 -11.20
C ALA A 77 18.57 1.52 -11.90
N LEU A 78 17.41 1.67 -12.54
CA LEU A 78 17.01 2.92 -13.18
C LEU A 78 16.83 4.05 -12.15
N PHE A 79 16.15 3.77 -11.04
CA PHE A 79 15.93 4.74 -9.94
C PHE A 79 17.23 5.18 -9.28
N GLU A 80 18.22 4.29 -9.16
CA GLU A 80 19.52 4.60 -8.57
C GLU A 80 20.48 5.33 -9.55
N THR A 81 20.28 5.19 -10.86
CA THR A 81 21.22 5.72 -11.87
C THR A 81 20.84 7.07 -12.45
N VAL A 82 19.58 7.51 -12.32
CA VAL A 82 19.10 8.78 -12.88
C VAL A 82 18.56 9.70 -11.80
N SER A 83 18.69 11.01 -12.01
CA SER A 83 18.42 12.01 -10.96
C SER A 83 16.99 12.53 -10.96
N THR A 84 16.25 12.30 -12.04
CA THR A 84 14.89 12.83 -12.20
C THR A 84 13.91 11.83 -12.80
N LEU A 85 12.64 11.94 -12.43
CA LEU A 85 11.56 11.12 -13.01
C LEU A 85 11.38 11.36 -14.51
N SER A 86 11.65 12.57 -15.00
CA SER A 86 11.54 12.88 -16.42
C SER A 86 12.53 12.08 -17.27
N GLU A 87 13.73 11.82 -16.75
CA GLU A 87 14.71 10.97 -17.43
C GLU A 87 14.25 9.52 -17.50
N ILE A 88 13.68 8.98 -16.42
CA ILE A 88 13.08 7.64 -16.39
C ILE A 88 11.99 7.52 -17.47
N VAL A 89 11.09 8.49 -17.55
CA VAL A 89 10.00 8.49 -18.53
C VAL A 89 10.54 8.50 -19.96
N ASN A 90 11.58 9.29 -20.24
CA ASN A 90 12.19 9.35 -21.57
C ASN A 90 12.86 8.02 -21.94
N ILE A 91 13.60 7.38 -21.02
CA ILE A 91 14.24 6.09 -21.25
C ILE A 91 13.18 5.01 -21.53
N ILE A 92 12.15 4.93 -20.70
CA ILE A 92 11.07 3.96 -20.86
C ILE A 92 10.31 4.21 -22.18
N SER A 93 10.01 5.47 -22.52
CA SER A 93 9.38 5.82 -23.79
C SER A 93 10.23 5.41 -25.00
N TYR A 94 11.56 5.54 -24.91
CA TYR A 94 12.46 5.06 -25.96
C TYR A 94 12.40 3.54 -26.05
N CYS A 95 12.48 2.80 -24.95
CA CYS A 95 12.32 1.33 -24.96
C CYS A 95 11.00 0.90 -25.61
N PHE A 96 9.88 1.57 -25.28
CA PHE A 96 8.58 1.29 -25.87
C PHE A 96 8.54 1.56 -27.38
N ARG A 97 9.19 2.63 -27.86
CA ARG A 97 9.26 2.97 -29.29
C ARG A 97 9.91 1.89 -30.17
N PHE A 98 10.74 1.01 -29.60
CA PHE A 98 11.38 -0.09 -30.36
C PHE A 98 10.74 -1.45 -30.12
N LEU A 99 9.96 -1.61 -29.06
CA LEU A 99 9.27 -2.87 -28.74
C LEU A 99 7.86 -2.94 -29.36
N PHE A 100 7.31 -1.81 -29.80
CA PHE A 100 6.01 -1.67 -30.44
C PHE A 100 6.12 -0.75 -31.66
#